data_AF-A0A0A9X4I5-F1
#
_entry.id   AF-A0A0A9X4I5-F1
#
_cell.length_a   1.000
_cell.length_b   1.000
_cell.length_c   1.000
_cell.angle_alpha   90.00
_cell.angle_beta   90.00
_cell.angle_gamma   90.00
#
_symmetry.space_group_name_H-M   'P 1'
#
loop_
_entity.id
_entity.type
_entity.pdbx_description
1 polymer ?
#
loop_
_entity_poly.entity_id
_entity_poly.type
_entity_poly.pdbx_seq_one_letter_code
_entity_poly.pdbx_strand_id
1 'polypeptide(L)'
;TATAATADTDDCTIVSEETHCDIDGIADNAELDVFVTSLPLVSNVVFHVEDIAEFCAALSRDGAALDEQLTPTLHRCSLATIPSISAIFASRACRSAVMIGTSLQRYEMERIVRNLATLHEPWSCPHGRPTMRHLLNLQDPTNAMDADAQTPTRDELVVRAQSDATALAQYAMVMLQSGLP
;
A
#
# COMPACT_ATOMS: atom_id res chain seq x y z
N THR A 1 1.80 -34.37 -16.71
CA THR A 1 1.65 -33.57 -17.94
C THR A 1 0.59 -32.51 -17.68
N ALA A 2 1.02 -31.28 -17.37
CA ALA A 2 0.10 -30.20 -16.99
C ALA A 2 -0.68 -29.70 -18.21
N THR A 3 -2.01 -29.60 -18.09
CA THR A 3 -2.91 -29.10 -19.14
C THR A 3 -3.30 -27.67 -18.76
N ALA A 4 -2.73 -26.66 -19.42
CA ALA A 4 -3.09 -25.27 -19.18
C ALA A 4 -4.41 -24.96 -19.88
N ALA A 5 -5.45 -24.62 -19.12
CA ALA A 5 -6.69 -24.07 -19.66
C ALA A 5 -6.60 -22.54 -19.58
N THR A 6 -6.58 -21.87 -20.74
CA THR A 6 -6.57 -20.40 -20.82
C THR A 6 -8.01 -19.89 -20.74
N ALA A 7 -8.41 -19.38 -19.58
CA ALA A 7 -9.62 -18.56 -19.48
C ALA A 7 -9.23 -17.13 -19.88
N ASP A 8 -9.79 -16.65 -20.98
CA ASP A 8 -9.56 -15.33 -21.55
C ASP A 8 -10.25 -14.27 -20.68
N THR A 9 -9.54 -13.75 -19.68
CA THR A 9 -9.73 -12.43 -19.06
C THR A 9 -8.55 -12.19 -18.10
N ASP A 10 -7.66 -11.26 -18.47
CA ASP A 10 -6.57 -10.70 -17.67
C ASP A 10 -5.58 -11.69 -17.02
N ASP A 11 -4.67 -12.24 -17.84
CA ASP A 11 -3.32 -12.70 -17.44
C ASP A 11 -3.28 -13.71 -16.27
N CYS A 12 -4.35 -14.49 -16.09
CA CYS A 12 -4.47 -15.54 -15.10
C CYS A 12 -4.62 -16.90 -15.81
N THR A 13 -3.61 -17.75 -15.69
CA THR A 13 -3.66 -19.14 -16.17
C THR A 13 -3.93 -20.06 -14.99
N ILE A 14 -4.78 -21.07 -15.15
CA ILE A 14 -4.98 -22.08 -14.11
C ILE A 14 -4.00 -23.22 -14.37
N VAL A 15 -3.12 -23.49 -13.40
CA VAL A 15 -2.21 -24.63 -13.42
C VAL A 15 -2.84 -25.74 -12.59
N SER A 16 -3.20 -26.84 -13.24
CA SER A 16 -3.74 -28.03 -12.57
C SER A 16 -2.60 -28.86 -11.97
N GLU A 17 -2.53 -28.92 -10.65
CA GLU A 17 -1.60 -29.77 -9.91
C GLU A 17 -2.33 -30.25 -8.64
N GLU A 18 -2.47 -31.57 -8.51
CA GLU A 18 -3.07 -32.17 -7.30
C GLU A 18 -2.02 -32.13 -6.18
N THR A 19 -2.22 -31.22 -5.23
CA THR A 19 -1.36 -31.10 -4.05
C THR A 19 -2.22 -31.29 -2.80
N HIS A 20 -1.75 -32.18 -1.92
CA HIS A 20 -2.35 -32.38 -0.60
C HIS A 20 -1.98 -31.19 0.29
N CYS A 21 -2.97 -30.58 0.94
CA CYS A 21 -2.74 -29.50 1.87
C CYS A 21 -3.33 -29.84 3.23
N ASP A 22 -2.45 -29.98 4.22
CA ASP A 22 -2.85 -30.11 5.62
C ASP A 22 -3.16 -28.71 6.15
N ILE A 23 -4.42 -28.29 6.02
CA ILE A 23 -4.88 -27.03 6.63
C ILE A 23 -5.24 -27.33 8.08
N ASP A 24 -4.25 -27.31 8.94
CA ASP A 24 -4.43 -27.36 10.39
C ASP A 24 -5.16 -26.09 10.85
N GLY A 25 -6.46 -26.16 11.16
CA GLY A 25 -7.11 -25.02 11.82
C GLY A 25 -8.63 -24.88 11.82
N ILE A 26 -9.42 -25.84 11.34
CA ILE A 26 -10.89 -25.68 11.33
C ILE A 26 -11.53 -26.68 12.32
N ALA A 27 -11.57 -26.27 13.59
CA ALA A 27 -12.40 -26.75 14.71
C ALA A 27 -12.48 -28.27 14.99
N ASP A 28 -12.06 -28.65 16.21
CA ASP A 28 -12.45 -29.83 17.00
C ASP A 28 -12.83 -31.13 16.24
N ASN A 29 -11.84 -32.02 16.12
CA ASN A 29 -11.98 -33.49 15.97
C ASN A 29 -12.53 -34.06 14.65
N ALA A 30 -12.45 -33.33 13.54
CA ALA A 30 -12.55 -33.94 12.21
C ALA A 30 -11.33 -33.56 11.37
N GLU A 31 -10.48 -34.55 11.09
CA GLU A 31 -9.41 -34.45 10.10
C GLU A 31 -10.08 -34.20 8.73
N LEU A 32 -10.13 -32.92 8.33
CA LEU A 32 -10.68 -32.50 7.04
C LEU A 32 -9.53 -32.50 6.04
N ASP A 33 -9.42 -33.60 5.28
CA ASP A 33 -8.48 -33.69 4.17
C ASP A 33 -8.91 -32.76 3.03
N VAL A 34 -8.15 -31.69 2.82
CA VAL A 34 -8.36 -30.74 1.72
C VAL A 34 -7.35 -31.04 0.60
N PHE A 35 -7.85 -31.06 -0.64
CA PHE A 35 -7.01 -31.23 -1.83
C PHE A 35 -7.11 -30.00 -2.71
N VAL A 36 -5.97 -29.42 -3.05
CA VAL A 36 -5.89 -28.34 -4.04
C VAL A 36 -5.83 -28.97 -5.42
N THR A 37 -6.85 -28.73 -6.24
CA THR A 37 -6.91 -29.24 -7.62
C THR A 37 -6.11 -28.38 -8.60
N SER A 38 -6.01 -27.08 -8.31
CA SER A 38 -5.32 -26.13 -9.17
C SER A 38 -4.91 -24.87 -8.42
N LEU A 39 -3.86 -24.24 -8.94
CA LEU A 39 -3.32 -22.98 -8.45
C LEU A 39 -3.33 -21.94 -9.58
N PRO A 40 -3.65 -20.67 -9.27
CA PRO A 40 -3.56 -19.61 -10.27
C PRO A 40 -2.10 -19.28 -10.59
N LEU A 41 -1.86 -18.89 -11.84
CA LEU A 41 -0.62 -18.32 -12.34
C LEU A 41 -0.98 -16.94 -12.88
N VAL A 42 -0.57 -15.88 -12.20
CA VAL A 42 -0.92 -14.50 -12.57
C VAL A 42 0.33 -13.73 -12.90
N SER A 43 0.42 -13.16 -14.10
CA SER A 43 1.56 -12.32 -14.51
C SER A 43 2.94 -12.98 -14.25
N ASN A 44 3.07 -14.27 -14.59
CA ASN A 44 4.24 -15.13 -14.34
C ASN A 44 4.59 -15.37 -12.85
N VAL A 45 3.70 -15.03 -11.92
CA VAL A 45 3.80 -15.42 -10.51
C VAL A 45 2.97 -16.70 -10.31
N VAL A 46 3.65 -17.79 -9.99
CA VAL A 46 3.02 -19.06 -9.63
C VAL A 46 2.58 -18.96 -8.18
N PHE A 47 1.29 -19.23 -7.92
CA PHE A 47 0.80 -19.36 -6.56
C PHE A 47 1.14 -20.73 -6.02
N HIS A 48 1.46 -20.81 -4.74
CA HIS A 48 1.77 -22.05 -4.05
C HIS A 48 0.71 -22.36 -2.98
N VAL A 49 0.78 -23.56 -2.41
CA VAL A 49 -0.13 -24.01 -1.36
C VAL A 49 0.03 -23.14 -0.10
N GLU A 50 1.22 -22.62 0.16
CA GLU A 50 1.50 -21.69 1.26
C GLU A 50 0.70 -20.39 1.11
N ASP A 51 0.54 -19.87 -0.11
CA ASP A 51 -0.29 -18.68 -0.36
C ASP A 51 -1.77 -18.94 -0.02
N ILE A 52 -2.25 -20.17 -0.25
CA ILE A 52 -3.60 -20.60 0.14
C ILE A 52 -3.72 -20.65 1.66
N ALA A 53 -2.76 -21.23 2.36
CA ALA A 53 -2.76 -21.29 3.82
C ALA A 53 -2.78 -19.88 4.43
N GLU A 54 -1.98 -18.96 3.89
CA GLU A 54 -1.96 -17.56 4.31
C GLU A 54 -3.29 -16.85 4.02
N PHE A 55 -3.91 -17.12 2.87
CA PHE A 55 -5.24 -16.61 2.54
C PHE A 55 -6.30 -17.12 3.52
N CYS A 56 -6.32 -18.42 3.82
CA CYS A 56 -7.22 -19.02 4.79
C CYS A 56 -7.01 -18.42 6.18
N ALA A 57 -5.76 -18.21 6.60
CA ALA A 57 -5.43 -17.56 7.85
C ALA A 57 -5.90 -16.10 7.88
N ALA A 58 -5.76 -15.35 6.77
CA ALA A 58 -6.25 -13.98 6.65
C ALA A 58 -7.79 -13.91 6.77
N LEU A 59 -8.51 -14.78 6.06
CA LEU A 59 -9.99 -14.87 6.16
C LEU A 59 -10.45 -15.24 7.58
N SER A 60 -9.72 -16.14 8.26
CA SER A 60 -10.06 -16.58 9.61
C SER A 60 -9.91 -15.46 10.65
N ARG A 61 -8.95 -14.55 10.46
CA ARG A 61 -8.77 -13.36 11.32
C ARG A 61 -9.92 -12.36 11.15
N ASP A 62 -10.39 -12.16 9.92
CA ASP A 62 -11.45 -11.20 9.60
C ASP A 62 -12.86 -11.75 9.93
N GLY A 63 -13.06 -13.07 9.87
CA GLY A 63 -14.32 -13.74 10.20
C GLY A 63 -14.77 -13.59 11.67
N ALA A 64 -13.86 -13.21 12.58
CA ALA A 64 -14.18 -12.91 13.97
C ALA A 64 -14.82 -11.52 14.19
N ALA A 65 -14.91 -10.68 13.14
CA ALA A 65 -15.44 -9.31 13.21
C ALA A 65 -16.81 -9.14 12.51
N LEU A 66 -17.56 -10.22 12.29
CA LEU A 66 -18.95 -10.14 11.81
C LEU A 66 -19.90 -9.89 12.99
N ASP A 67 -19.95 -8.64 13.46
CA ASP A 67 -21.11 -8.15 14.20
C ASP A 67 -22.23 -7.79 13.22
N GLU A 68 -23.44 -8.24 13.53
CA GLU A 68 -24.60 -8.42 12.66
C GLU A 68 -25.39 -7.12 12.46
N GLN A 69 -24.74 -6.01 12.13
CA GLN A 69 -25.42 -4.77 11.73
C GLN A 69 -24.39 -3.74 11.22
N LEU A 70 -24.08 -3.77 9.91
CA LEU A 70 -23.98 -2.61 9.02
C LEU A 70 -23.17 -2.96 7.75
N THR A 71 -23.89 -2.95 6.62
CA THR A 71 -23.44 -2.72 5.23
C THR A 71 -22.59 -3.79 4.52
N PRO A 72 -23.01 -4.22 3.31
CA PRO A 72 -22.19 -5.04 2.41
C PRO A 72 -21.26 -4.11 1.63
N THR A 73 -20.33 -3.48 2.32
CA THR A 73 -19.19 -2.86 1.64
C THR A 73 -18.06 -3.88 1.67
N LEU A 74 -17.42 -4.07 0.51
CA LEU A 74 -16.15 -4.75 0.30
C LEU A 74 -15.05 -4.08 1.15
N HIS A 75 -15.16 -4.15 2.47
CA HIS A 75 -14.42 -3.31 3.40
C HIS A 75 -13.37 -4.17 4.11
N ARG A 76 -12.13 -3.95 3.68
CA ARG A 76 -10.93 -4.78 3.85
C ARG A 76 -10.88 -5.93 2.86
N CYS A 77 -10.34 -5.64 1.68
CA CYS A 77 -9.89 -6.70 0.78
C CYS A 77 -8.82 -7.52 1.52
N SER A 78 -9.24 -8.63 2.14
CA SER A 78 -8.37 -9.66 2.73
C SER A 78 -7.27 -10.11 1.75
N LEU A 79 -7.48 -9.94 0.44
CA LEU A 79 -6.47 -10.17 -0.60
C LEU A 79 -5.24 -9.24 -0.53
N ALA A 80 -5.34 -8.05 0.09
CA ALA A 80 -4.21 -7.15 0.27
C ALA A 80 -3.21 -7.67 1.31
N THR A 81 -3.61 -8.64 2.15
CA THR A 81 -2.73 -9.24 3.15
C THR A 81 -1.89 -10.38 2.61
N ILE A 82 -2.25 -10.97 1.45
CA ILE A 82 -1.42 -12.00 0.82
C ILE A 82 -0.24 -11.30 0.10
N PRO A 83 1.01 -11.57 0.46
CA PRO A 83 2.19 -10.88 -0.08
C PRO A 83 2.33 -11.01 -1.59
N SER A 84 2.07 -12.21 -2.15
CA SER A 84 2.18 -12.48 -3.59
C SER A 84 1.17 -11.66 -4.40
N ILE A 85 -0.09 -11.64 -3.98
CA ILE A 85 -1.15 -10.82 -4.60
C ILE A 85 -0.87 -9.32 -4.45
N SER A 86 -0.49 -8.91 -3.23
CA SER A 86 -0.19 -7.51 -2.91
C SER A 86 0.94 -6.99 -3.79
N ALA A 87 2.00 -7.78 -4.02
CA ALA A 87 3.10 -7.44 -4.90
C ALA A 87 2.66 -7.27 -6.37
N ILE A 88 1.77 -8.14 -6.87
CA ILE A 88 1.21 -8.02 -8.23
C ILE A 88 0.43 -6.72 -8.38
N PHE A 89 -0.47 -6.42 -7.44
CA PHE A 89 -1.26 -5.19 -7.49
C PHE A 89 -0.40 -3.94 -7.32
N ALA A 90 0.60 -3.97 -6.44
CA ALA A 90 1.56 -2.87 -6.26
C ALA A 90 2.30 -2.58 -7.58
N SER A 91 2.81 -3.63 -8.24
CA SER A 91 3.51 -3.50 -9.53
C SER A 91 2.59 -2.94 -10.62
N ARG A 92 1.36 -3.46 -10.74
CA ARG A 92 0.36 -2.96 -11.71
C ARG A 92 0.03 -1.49 -11.47
N ALA A 93 -0.24 -1.12 -10.21
CA ALA A 93 -0.52 0.26 -9.83
C ALA A 93 0.65 1.20 -10.18
N CYS A 94 1.90 0.78 -9.91
CA CYS A 94 3.09 1.56 -10.25
C CYS A 94 3.26 1.78 -11.76
N ARG A 95 2.99 0.75 -12.57
CA ARG A 95 3.13 0.83 -14.04
C ARG A 95 2.01 1.63 -14.68
N SER A 96 0.82 1.65 -14.07
CA SER A 96 -0.31 2.49 -14.51
C SER A 96 -0.24 3.93 -14.00
N ALA A 97 0.62 4.23 -13.03
CA ALA A 97 0.70 5.55 -12.43
C ALA A 97 1.29 6.58 -13.42
N VAL A 98 0.88 7.84 -13.24
CA VAL A 98 1.48 8.95 -13.97
C VAL A 98 2.97 9.05 -13.61
N MET A 99 3.83 9.11 -14.63
CA MET A 99 5.27 9.17 -14.44
C MET A 99 5.74 10.56 -14.00
N ILE A 100 6.80 10.60 -13.19
CA ILE A 100 7.48 11.84 -12.85
C ILE A 100 8.01 12.47 -14.13
N GLY A 101 7.77 13.77 -14.30
CA GLY A 101 8.16 14.52 -15.50
C GLY A 101 7.10 14.54 -16.61
N THR A 102 5.99 13.79 -16.47
CA THR A 102 4.85 13.94 -17.37
C THR A 102 4.17 15.28 -17.14
N SER A 103 4.00 16.08 -18.20
CA SER A 103 3.21 17.32 -18.14
C SER A 103 1.73 16.98 -18.02
N LEU A 104 1.06 17.62 -17.07
CA LEU A 104 -0.37 17.42 -16.81
C LEU A 104 -1.14 18.71 -17.05
N GLN A 105 -2.34 18.58 -17.60
CA GLN A 105 -3.33 19.65 -17.62
C GLN A 105 -4.02 19.76 -16.26
N ARG A 106 -4.63 20.93 -15.99
CA ARG A 106 -5.31 21.20 -14.71
C ARG A 106 -6.36 20.15 -14.37
N TYR A 107 -7.19 19.76 -15.34
CA TYR A 107 -8.25 18.77 -15.10
C TYR A 107 -7.69 17.39 -14.72
N GLU A 108 -6.51 17.02 -15.22
CA GLU A 108 -5.85 15.76 -14.91
C GLU A 108 -5.29 15.77 -13.49
N MET A 109 -4.64 16.87 -13.09
CA MET A 109 -4.18 17.08 -11.72
C MET A 109 -5.34 17.00 -10.73
N GLU A 110 -6.43 17.69 -11.00
CA GLU A 110 -7.64 17.67 -10.17
C GLU A 110 -8.26 16.28 -10.08
N ARG A 111 -8.28 15.53 -11.19
CA ARG A 111 -8.78 14.14 -11.22
C ARG A 111 -7.96 13.25 -10.30
N ILE A 112 -6.63 13.37 -10.33
CA ILE A 112 -5.73 12.58 -9.47
C ILE A 112 -6.03 12.87 -8.00
N VAL A 113 -6.10 14.15 -7.61
CA VAL A 113 -6.37 14.55 -6.21
C VAL A 113 -7.77 14.09 -5.76
N ARG A 114 -8.78 14.23 -6.62
CA ARG A 114 -10.14 13.74 -6.32
C ARG A 114 -10.19 12.22 -6.13
N ASN A 115 -9.49 11.47 -6.97
CA ASN A 115 -9.42 10.01 -6.82
C ASN A 115 -8.70 9.60 -5.53
N LEU A 116 -7.65 10.32 -5.11
CA LEU A 116 -7.00 10.05 -3.83
C LEU A 116 -7.96 10.29 -2.65
N ALA A 117 -8.83 11.29 -2.73
CA ALA A 117 -9.80 11.61 -1.68
C ALA A 117 -10.90 10.53 -1.48
N THR A 118 -11.09 9.61 -2.44
CA THR A 118 -12.05 8.50 -2.31
C THR A 118 -11.46 7.26 -1.64
N LEU A 119 -10.14 7.21 -1.44
CA LEU A 119 -9.45 6.06 -0.86
C LEU A 119 -9.39 6.17 0.67
N HIS A 120 -9.35 5.02 1.35
CA HIS A 120 -9.08 4.94 2.77
C HIS A 120 -7.58 5.18 3.03
N GLU A 121 -7.24 6.18 3.84
CA GLU A 121 -5.86 6.53 4.23
C GLU A 121 -4.87 6.64 3.05
N PRO A 122 -5.06 7.61 2.13
CA PRO A 122 -4.32 7.67 0.88
C PRO A 122 -2.87 8.16 1.01
N TRP A 123 -2.26 8.15 2.19
CA TRP A 123 -1.00 8.84 2.51
C TRP A 123 0.25 8.11 2.00
N SER A 124 0.12 6.81 1.70
CA SER A 124 1.21 5.94 1.29
C SER A 124 0.81 5.14 0.05
N CYS A 125 1.73 5.04 -0.92
CA CYS A 125 1.58 4.14 -2.05
C CYS A 125 1.77 2.67 -1.58
N PRO A 126 1.39 1.65 -2.38
CA PRO A 126 1.50 0.25 -1.98
C PRO A 126 2.95 -0.23 -1.75
N HIS A 127 3.96 0.58 -2.10
CA HIS A 127 5.38 0.33 -1.79
C HIS A 127 5.90 1.16 -0.60
N GLY A 128 5.02 1.88 0.10
CA GLY A 128 5.37 2.70 1.26
C GLY A 128 5.90 4.11 0.96
N ARG A 129 5.81 4.62 -0.27
CA ARG A 129 6.21 6.00 -0.59
C ARG A 129 5.08 6.99 -0.23
N PRO A 130 5.38 8.15 0.36
CA PRO A 130 4.35 9.14 0.67
C PRO A 130 3.73 9.70 -0.62
N THR A 131 2.41 9.78 -0.67
CA THR A 131 1.64 10.28 -1.82
C THR A 131 1.45 11.80 -1.79
N MET A 132 1.32 12.38 -0.60
CA MET A 132 1.13 13.81 -0.38
C MET A 132 1.79 14.26 0.92
N ARG A 133 2.18 15.53 0.99
CA ARG A 133 2.76 16.16 2.17
C ARG A 133 2.18 17.56 2.35
N HIS A 134 1.97 17.95 3.60
CA HIS A 134 1.63 19.31 3.94
C HIS A 134 2.87 20.21 3.75
N LEU A 135 2.76 21.24 2.92
CA LEU A 135 3.89 22.13 2.62
C LEU A 135 4.00 23.26 3.63
N LEU A 136 2.90 23.98 3.88
CA LEU A 136 2.89 25.18 4.71
C LEU A 136 1.48 25.48 5.20
N ASN A 137 1.38 26.10 6.37
CA ASN A 137 0.11 26.60 6.91
C ASN A 137 0.02 28.10 6.63
N LEU A 138 -0.90 28.52 5.77
CA LEU A 138 -1.10 29.93 5.40
C LEU A 138 -1.64 30.79 6.55
N GLN A 139 -2.16 30.18 7.61
CA GLN A 139 -2.64 30.89 8.80
C GLN A 139 -1.55 31.11 9.85
N ASP A 140 -0.38 30.49 9.66
CA ASP A 140 0.74 30.70 10.56
C ASP A 140 1.37 32.07 10.25
N PRO A 141 1.40 33.00 11.21
CA PRO A 141 1.95 34.34 11.00
C PRO A 141 3.45 34.33 10.67
N THR A 142 4.17 33.23 10.95
CA THR A 142 5.58 33.07 10.57
C THR A 142 5.77 32.69 9.09
N ASN A 143 4.71 32.21 8.42
CA ASN A 143 4.71 31.87 7.00
C ASN A 143 4.28 33.03 6.10
N ALA A 144 4.03 34.22 6.67
CA ALA A 144 3.79 35.42 5.89
C ALA A 144 5.01 35.67 5.01
N MET A 145 4.86 35.44 3.70
CA MET A 145 5.89 35.80 2.75
C MET A 145 6.07 37.31 2.87
N ASP A 146 7.24 37.74 3.32
CA ASP A 146 7.67 39.13 3.24
C ASP A 146 7.54 39.55 1.78
N ALA A 147 6.50 40.33 1.47
CA ALA A 147 6.16 40.75 0.11
C ALA A 147 7.22 41.68 -0.52
N ASP A 148 8.36 41.88 0.16
CA ASP A 148 9.50 42.71 -0.23
C ASP A 148 10.84 41.93 -0.20
N ALA A 149 10.83 40.61 0.01
CA ALA A 149 12.05 39.82 -0.02
C ALA A 149 12.45 39.49 -1.46
N GLN A 150 13.43 40.24 -1.98
CA GLN A 150 14.26 39.88 -3.14
C GLN A 150 14.53 38.37 -3.14
N THR A 151 14.25 37.69 -4.27
CA THR A 151 14.40 36.24 -4.43
C THR A 151 15.72 35.75 -3.82
N PRO A 152 15.71 34.91 -2.77
CA PRO A 152 16.94 34.54 -2.08
C PRO A 152 17.85 33.79 -3.04
N THR A 153 19.12 34.17 -3.04
CA THR A 153 20.13 33.58 -3.91
C THR A 153 20.37 32.12 -3.52
N ARG A 154 20.91 31.30 -4.44
CA ARG A 154 21.14 29.85 -4.19
C ARG A 154 21.94 29.58 -2.91
N ASP A 155 22.82 30.50 -2.52
CA ASP A 155 23.63 30.37 -1.31
C ASP A 155 22.81 30.62 -0.03
N GLU A 156 21.82 31.52 -0.05
CA GLU A 156 20.93 31.78 1.09
C GLU A 156 19.95 30.63 1.34
N LEU A 157 19.53 29.91 0.29
CA LEU A 157 18.69 28.73 0.42
C LEU A 157 19.45 27.56 1.10
N VAL A 158 20.75 27.44 0.84
CA VAL A 158 21.62 26.43 1.45
C VAL A 158 21.83 26.73 2.95
N VAL A 159 22.03 28.00 3.30
CA VAL A 159 22.18 28.43 4.71
C VAL A 159 20.89 28.20 5.50
N ARG A 160 19.71 28.50 4.94
CA ARG A 160 18.41 28.22 5.58
C ARG A 160 18.16 26.70 5.76
N ALA A 161 18.51 25.89 4.77
CA ALA A 161 18.43 24.44 4.91
C ALA A 161 19.39 23.89 5.99
N GLN A 162 20.55 24.52 6.18
CA GLN A 162 21.51 24.15 7.22
C GLN A 162 21.09 24.59 8.62
N SER A 163 20.38 25.72 8.78
CA SER A 163 19.80 26.12 10.07
C SER A 163 18.66 25.20 10.52
N ASP A 164 17.85 24.70 9.58
CA ASP A 164 16.75 23.78 9.89
C ASP A 164 17.28 22.37 10.25
N ALA A 165 18.35 21.93 9.58
CA ALA A 165 19.05 20.70 9.93
C ALA A 165 19.73 20.78 11.31
N THR A 166 20.25 21.95 11.70
CA THR A 166 20.80 22.15 13.05
C THR A 166 19.71 22.25 14.11
N ALA A 167 18.55 22.84 13.81
CA ALA A 167 17.40 22.86 14.74
C ALA A 167 16.85 21.45 15.03
N LEU A 168 16.73 20.59 14.01
CA LEU A 168 16.36 19.18 14.19
C LEU A 168 17.43 18.39 14.93
N ALA A 169 18.72 18.63 14.66
CA ALA A 169 19.81 17.99 15.40
C ALA A 169 19.88 18.44 16.86
N GLN A 170 19.57 19.70 17.15
CA GLN A 170 19.56 20.26 18.49
C GLN A 170 18.35 19.78 19.29
N TYR A 171 17.18 19.63 18.64
CA TYR A 171 16.02 18.97 19.24
C TYR A 171 16.28 17.48 19.50
N ALA A 172 16.90 16.76 18.54
CA ALA A 172 17.27 15.35 18.71
C ALA A 172 18.31 15.14 19.82
N MET A 173 19.28 16.05 19.98
CA MET A 173 20.23 16.00 21.10
C MET A 173 19.57 16.28 22.45
N VAL A 174 18.61 17.21 22.52
CA VAL A 174 17.85 17.50 23.75
C VAL A 174 16.96 16.31 24.15
N MET A 175 16.38 15.60 23.17
CA MET A 175 15.57 14.41 23.42
C MET A 175 16.41 13.21 23.89
N LEU A 176 17.64 13.05 23.38
CA LEU A 176 18.55 11.98 23.82
C LEU A 176 19.17 12.21 25.21
N GLN A 177 19.26 13.47 25.66
CA GLN A 177 19.78 13.82 26.98
C GLN A 177 18.72 13.83 28.09
N SER A 178 17.43 13.85 27.73
CA SER A 178 16.32 13.94 28.70
C SER A 178 15.73 12.60 29.13
N GLY A 179 16.17 11.48 28.53
CA GLY A 179 15.93 10.13 29.07
C GLY A 179 14.47 9.77 29.36
N LEU A 180 13.53 10.33 28.60
CA LEU A 180 12.13 9.93 28.63
C LEU A 180 11.87 8.93 27.49
N PRO A 181 11.05 7.88 27.73
CA PRO A 181 10.84 6.79 26.78
C PRO A 181 10.21 7.26 25.46
#